data_AF-F7YH37-F1
#
_entry.id   AF-F7YH37-F1
#
_cell.length_a   1.000
_cell.length_b   1.000
_cell.length_c   1.000
_cell.angle_alpha   90.00
_cell.angle_beta   90.00
_cell.angle_gamma   90.00
#
_symmetry.space_group_name_H-M   'P 1'
#
loop_
_entity.id
_entity.type
_entity.pdbx_description
1 polymer ?
#
loop_
_entity_poly.entity_id
_entity_poly.type
_entity_poly.pdbx_seq_one_letter_code
_entity_poly.pdbx_strand_id
1 'polypeptide(L)' 'MQDFFAAIGLVLVIEGLVYGGFPGFARKLAGEVLSMPENALRIGGLVAIAIGVGIVWLVRGG' A
#
# COMPACT_ATOMS: atom_id res chain seq x y z
N MET A 1 -4.80 7.01 19.38
CA MET A 1 -5.83 7.43 18.40
C MET A 1 -5.27 8.36 17.31
N GLN A 2 -4.46 9.37 17.64
CA GLN A 2 -3.87 10.28 16.64
C GLN A 2 -3.04 9.55 15.57
N ASP A 3 -2.25 8.55 15.95
CA ASP A 3 -1.45 7.75 15.01
C ASP A 3 -2.28 7.05 13.93
N PHE A 4 -3.52 6.64 14.25
CA PHE A 4 -4.40 6.00 13.30
C PHE A 4 -4.88 6.99 12.23
N PHE A 5 -5.29 8.18 12.65
CA PHE A 5 -5.66 9.25 11.73
C PHE A 5 -4.47 9.74 10.90
N ALA A 6 -3.27 9.79 11.49
CA ALA A 6 -2.05 10.12 10.76
C ALA A 6 -1.71 9.06 9.70
N ALA A 7 -1.84 7.77 10.03
CA ALA A 7 -1.64 6.68 9.08
C ALA A 7 -2.63 6.74 7.92
N ILE A 8 -3.92 6.98 8.20
CA ILE A 8 -4.93 7.20 7.15
C ILE A 8 -4.58 8.41 6.28
N GLY A 9 -4.21 9.54 6.91
CA GLY A 9 -3.83 10.74 6.19
C GLY A 9 -2.62 10.51 5.25
N LEU A 10 -1.62 9.77 5.73
CA LEU A 10 -0.44 9.42 4.93
C LEU A 10 -0.80 8.54 3.73
N VAL A 11 -1.67 7.52 3.91
CA VAL A 11 -2.15 6.70 2.81
C VAL A 11 -2.85 7.56 1.75
N LEU A 12 -3.71 8.50 2.16
CA LEU A 12 -4.41 9.39 1.22
C LEU A 12 -3.45 10.31 0.46
N VAL A 13 -2.40 10.83 1.12
CA VAL A 13 -1.37 11.63 0.45
C VAL A 13 -0.62 10.81 -0.59
N ILE A 14 -0.25 9.57 -0.26
CA ILE A 14 0.44 8.65 -1.17
C ILE A 14 -0.45 8.30 -2.36
N GLU A 15 -1.71 7.89 -2.13
CA GLU A 15 -2.66 7.58 -3.20
C GLU A 15 -2.90 8.81 -4.10
N GLY A 16 -3.07 10.00 -3.51
CA GLY A 16 -3.22 11.25 -4.26
C GLY A 16 -2.00 11.60 -5.11
N LEU A 17 -0.80 11.35 -4.61
CA LEU A 17 0.45 11.54 -5.36
C LEU A 17 0.53 10.56 -6.55
N VAL A 18 0.17 9.30 -6.35
CA VAL A 18 0.22 8.27 -7.40
C VAL A 18 -0.80 8.58 -8.50
N TYR A 19 -2.08 8.81 -8.16
CA TYR A 19 -3.11 9.06 -9.18
C TYR A 19 -3.05 10.48 -9.76
N GLY A 20 -2.78 11.48 -8.93
CA GLY A 20 -2.77 12.89 -9.32
C GLY A 20 -1.43 13.34 -9.91
N GLY A 21 -0.31 12.89 -9.34
CA GLY A 21 1.03 13.25 -9.81
C GLY A 21 1.52 12.39 -10.97
N PHE A 22 1.20 11.09 -10.96
CA PHE A 22 1.71 10.13 -11.95
C PHE A 22 0.60 9.20 -12.50
N PRO A 23 -0.42 9.74 -13.19
CA PRO A 23 -1.57 8.96 -13.65
C PRO A 23 -1.19 7.82 -14.60
N GLY A 24 -0.11 7.97 -15.39
CA GLY A 24 0.40 6.91 -16.27
C GLY A 24 0.93 5.70 -15.50
N PHE A 25 1.61 5.94 -14.38
CA PHE A 25 2.11 4.87 -13.50
C PHE A 25 0.95 4.13 -12.84
N ALA A 26 -0.05 4.85 -12.33
CA ALA A 26 -1.25 4.26 -11.75
C ALA A 26 -1.99 3.33 -12.74
N ARG A 27 -2.17 3.78 -13.99
CA ARG A 27 -2.81 2.96 -15.04
C ARG A 27 -2.01 1.70 -15.38
N LYS A 28 -0.68 1.81 -15.40
CA LYS A 28 0.20 0.66 -15.64
C LYS A 28 0.06 -0.38 -14.53
N LEU A 29 0.10 0.05 -13.26
CA LEU A 29 -0.08 -0.83 -12.11
C LEU A 29 -1.45 -1.51 -12.13
N ALA A 30 -2.52 -0.77 -12.43
CA ALA A 30 -3.85 -1.34 -12.56
C ALA A 30 -3.91 -2.43 -13.65
N GLY A 31 -3.26 -2.19 -14.80
CA GLY A 31 -3.16 -3.19 -15.86
C GLY A 31 -2.40 -4.45 -15.42
N GLU A 32 -1.30 -4.29 -14.70
CA GLU A 32 -0.53 -5.42 -14.15
C GLU A 32 -1.36 -6.23 -13.15
N VAL A 33 -2.05 -5.56 -12.22
CA VAL A 33 -2.93 -6.22 -11.23
C VAL A 33 -4.03 -7.02 -11.90
N LEU A 34 -4.65 -6.50 -12.97
CA LEU A 34 -5.69 -7.21 -13.72
C LEU A 34 -5.16 -8.44 -14.46
N SER A 35 -3.88 -8.42 -14.85
CA SER A 35 -3.22 -9.55 -15.53
C SER A 35 -2.69 -10.62 -14.57
N MET A 36 -2.59 -10.32 -13.28
CA MET A 36 -2.04 -11.25 -12.28
C MET A 36 -3.08 -12.30 -11.87
N PRO A 37 -2.67 -13.57 -11.68
CA PRO A 37 -3.55 -14.58 -11.14
C PRO A 37 -3.91 -14.24 -9.69
N GLU A 38 -5.17 -14.48 -9.32
CA GLU A 38 -5.70 -14.10 -8.00
C GLU A 38 -4.87 -14.64 -6.83
N ASN A 39 -4.32 -15.86 -6.96
CA ASN A 39 -3.46 -16.45 -5.94
C ASN A 39 -2.16 -15.66 -5.72
N ALA A 40 -1.54 -15.15 -6.80
CA ALA A 40 -0.33 -14.34 -6.68
C ALA A 40 -0.65 -12.99 -6.03
N LEU A 41 -1.78 -12.38 -6.38
CA LEU A 41 -2.24 -11.13 -5.77
C LEU A 41 -2.52 -11.30 -4.26
N ARG A 42 -3.16 -12.42 -3.88
CA ARG A 42 -3.41 -12.76 -2.47
C ARG A 42 -2.11 -12.95 -1.69
N ILE A 43 -1.16 -13.72 -2.23
CA ILE A 43 0.14 -13.96 -1.56
C ILE A 43 0.92 -12.64 -1.44
N GLY A 44 0.98 -11.85 -2.51
CA GLY A 44 1.63 -10.53 -2.50
C GLY A 44 1.02 -9.59 -1.45
N GLY A 45 -0.31 -9.56 -1.36
CA GLY A 45 -1.03 -8.79 -0.34
C GLY A 45 -0.72 -9.26 1.09
N LEU A 46 -0.72 -10.57 1.34
CA LEU A 46 -0.39 -11.13 2.66
C LEU A 46 1.05 -10.81 3.07
N VAL A 47 1.99 -10.90 2.14
CA VAL A 47 3.40 -10.53 2.38
C VAL A 47 3.52 -9.04 2.69
N ALA A 48 2.83 -8.18 1.93
CA ALA A 48 2.81 -6.73 2.18
C ALA A 48 2.24 -6.39 3.56
N ILE A 49 1.16 -7.05 3.98
CA ILE A 49 0.58 -6.91 5.32
C ILE A 49 1.59 -7.31 6.40
N ALA A 50 2.23 -8.47 6.25
CA ALA A 50 3.21 -8.96 7.22
C ALA A 50 4.39 -8.00 7.37
N ILE A 51 4.92 -7.49 6.26
CA ILE A 51 5.99 -6.47 6.26
C ILE A 51 5.52 -5.18 6.92
N GLY A 52 4.32 -4.69 6.58
CA GLY A 52 3.76 -3.47 7.17
C GLY A 52 3.62 -3.56 8.69
N VAL A 53 3.09 -4.68 9.19
CA VAL A 53 3.00 -4.95 10.63
C VAL A 53 4.38 -5.02 11.26
N GLY A 54 5.34 -5.70 10.62
CA GLY A 54 6.73 -5.79 11.08
C GLY A 54 7.39 -4.42 11.21
N ILE A 55 7.22 -3.53 10.23
CA ILE A 55 7.75 -2.17 10.27
C ILE A 55 7.12 -1.37 11.42
N VAL A 56 5.79 -1.41 11.54
CA VAL A 56 5.09 -0.69 12.63
C VAL A 56 5.54 -1.19 13.99
N TRP A 57 5.72 -2.50 14.14
CA TRP A 57 6.22 -3.11 15.37
C TRP A 57 7.67 -2.72 15.66
N LEU A 58 8.57 -2.67 14.68
CA LEU A 58 9.95 -2.22 14.89
C LEU A 58 10.04 -0.74 15.26
N VAL A 59 9.18 0.10 14.69
CA VAL A 59 9.21 1.56 14.93
C VAL A 59 8.51 1.94 16.25
N ARG A 60 7.45 1.23 16.64
CA ARG A 60 6.64 1.56 17.85
C ARG A 60 6.79 0.58 19.01
N GLY A 61 7.37 -0.59 18.78
CA GLY A 61 7.51 -1.68 19.75
C GLY A 61 8.88 -1.78 20.40
N GLY A 62 9.74 -0.77 20.22
CA GLY A 62 10.89 -0.50 21.07
C GLY A 62 10.51 0.25 22.34
#